data_AF-A0A9W9DKI3-F1
#
_entry.id   AF-A0A9W9DKI3-F1
#
_cell.length_a   1.000
_cell.length_b   1.000
_cell.length_c   1.000
_cell.angle_alpha   90.00
_cell.angle_beta   90.00
_cell.angle_gamma   90.00
#
_symmetry.space_group_name_H-M   'P 1'
#
loop_
_entity.id
_entity.type
_entity.pdbx_description
1 polymer ?
#
loop_
_entity_poly.entity_id
_entity_poly.type
_entity_poly.pdbx_seq_one_letter_code
_entity_poly.pdbx_strand_id
1 'polypeptide(L)'
;MASRLAVSNLRAAARPRVVAAVQNAFPSRSMSSSNPPPPSERASEIINKLPSSPNLITKTGTALLGTGLAAAAISQELYVVNEETIVLIGSAMFLAFMAKALREPYANWAESQVQKIKGVLNTARAEHTQAVKDRIDSVGQMKDVVALTQSLFALSKIEAEAFVQKQKVVMASELKSVLDSWVRYEQQQKESEQADLTKSVIDKVLANLKDEKTQRDLLLSAVAEVEQMVKNKAI
;
A
#
# COMPACT_ATOMS: atom_id res chain seq x y z
N MET A 1 41.22 -19.21 -18.70
CA MET A 1 42.30 -18.26 -19.02
C MET A 1 42.23 -17.16 -17.98
N ALA A 2 43.11 -17.21 -16.98
CA ALA A 2 44.39 -16.49 -16.95
C ALA A 2 44.26 -15.26 -16.05
N SER A 3 44.57 -15.52 -14.78
CA SER A 3 45.13 -14.62 -13.78
C SER A 3 45.94 -13.46 -14.36
N ARG A 4 45.65 -12.24 -13.88
CA ARG A 4 46.66 -11.17 -13.77
C ARG A 4 46.46 -10.38 -12.48
N LEU A 5 47.07 -10.92 -11.43
CA LEU A 5 47.53 -10.14 -10.29
C LEU A 5 48.66 -9.23 -10.78
N ALA A 6 48.43 -7.93 -10.78
CA ALA A 6 49.48 -6.94 -11.06
C ALA A 6 50.06 -6.48 -9.72
N VAL A 7 51.16 -7.11 -9.34
CA VAL A 7 52.14 -6.60 -8.37
C VAL A 7 53.08 -5.67 -9.11
N SER A 8 53.05 -4.38 -8.80
CA SER A 8 54.08 -3.37 -9.14
C SER A 8 53.63 -2.06 -8.48
N ASN A 9 54.40 -1.25 -7.75
CA ASN A 9 55.80 -1.21 -7.41
C ASN A 9 55.90 -0.37 -6.13
N LEU A 10 56.63 -0.86 -5.12
CA LEU A 10 57.17 -0.04 -4.05
C LEU A 10 58.26 0.86 -4.65
N ARG A 11 57.89 2.09 -5.03
CA ARG A 11 58.87 3.12 -5.38
C ARG A 11 59.05 4.04 -4.18
N ALA A 12 60.07 3.72 -3.39
CA ALA A 12 60.68 4.65 -2.46
C ALA A 12 61.11 5.91 -3.24
N ALA A 13 60.43 7.02 -3.00
CA ALA A 13 60.86 8.35 -3.42
C ALA A 13 61.35 9.09 -2.18
N ALA A 14 62.65 9.35 -2.17
CA ALA A 14 63.33 10.10 -1.15
C ALA A 14 63.14 11.61 -1.36
N ARG A 15 62.72 12.31 -0.29
CA ARG A 15 62.99 13.72 0.08
C ARG A 15 62.19 14.81 -0.68
N PRO A 16 61.93 16.00 -0.07
CA PRO A 16 62.61 16.61 1.09
C PRO A 16 61.73 16.84 2.32
N ARG A 17 62.38 16.73 3.48
CA ARG A 17 61.89 17.13 4.79
C ARG A 17 61.96 18.66 4.85
N VAL A 18 60.84 19.33 4.57
CA VAL A 18 60.68 20.73 4.94
C VAL A 18 60.49 20.75 6.45
N VAL A 19 61.51 21.21 7.17
CA VAL A 19 61.39 21.57 8.58
C VAL A 19 60.49 22.79 8.61
N ALA A 20 59.18 22.58 8.74
CA ALA A 20 58.28 23.65 9.12
C ALA A 20 58.74 24.11 10.51
N ALA A 21 59.32 25.31 10.57
CA ALA A 21 59.58 25.97 11.84
C ALA A 21 58.25 25.98 12.61
N VAL A 22 58.18 25.23 13.70
CA VAL A 22 57.10 25.34 14.68
C VAL A 22 57.30 26.71 15.33
N GLN A 23 56.72 27.73 14.72
CA GLN A 23 56.47 28.97 15.42
C GLN A 23 55.52 28.59 16.55
N ASN A 24 56.01 28.66 17.78
CA ASN A 24 55.18 28.76 18.98
C ASN A 24 54.35 30.05 18.87
N ALA A 25 53.32 30.01 18.04
CA ALA A 25 52.24 30.96 18.08
C ALA A 25 51.41 30.59 19.30
N PHE A 26 51.77 31.15 20.45
CA PHE A 26 50.77 31.39 21.48
C PHE A 26 49.66 32.18 20.80
N PRO A 27 48.42 31.68 20.69
CA PRO A 27 47.33 32.52 20.25
C PRO A 27 47.08 33.51 21.40
N SER A 28 47.73 34.68 21.34
CA SER A 28 47.21 35.86 22.00
C SER A 28 45.83 36.09 21.40
N ARG A 29 44.80 35.65 22.14
CA ARG A 29 43.41 35.97 21.83
C ARG A 29 43.29 37.49 21.88
N SER A 30 43.50 38.14 20.75
CA SER A 30 43.08 39.52 20.52
C SER A 30 41.56 39.54 20.60
N MET A 31 41.03 39.81 21.79
CA MET A 31 39.63 40.16 22.00
C MET A 31 39.40 41.60 21.55
N SER A 32 39.76 41.92 20.30
CA SER A 32 39.43 43.21 19.70
C SER A 32 38.22 43.01 18.81
N SER A 33 37.03 43.30 19.36
CA SER A 33 35.90 43.73 18.55
C SER A 33 36.33 45.00 17.82
N SER A 34 36.14 45.06 16.50
CA SER A 34 36.49 46.21 15.64
C SER A 34 35.76 47.51 15.97
N ASN A 35 34.90 47.50 17.00
CA ASN A 35 34.51 48.66 17.77
C ASN A 35 34.16 48.16 19.19
N PRO A 36 34.97 48.40 20.24
CA PRO A 36 34.52 48.12 21.60
C PRO A 36 33.34 49.06 21.89
N PRO A 37 32.16 48.54 22.31
CA PRO A 37 31.06 49.40 22.69
C PRO A 37 31.52 50.34 23.82
N PRO A 38 30.96 51.56 23.89
CA PRO A 38 31.40 52.57 24.83
C PRO A 38 31.42 52.00 26.26
N PRO A 39 32.37 52.41 27.11
CA PRO A 39 32.54 51.87 28.45
C PRO A 39 31.25 51.86 29.30
N SER A 40 30.36 52.82 29.06
CA SER A 40 29.03 52.91 29.66
C SER A 40 28.16 51.70 29.34
N GLU A 41 28.09 51.28 28.08
CA GLU A 41 27.27 50.14 27.64
C GLU A 41 27.81 48.82 28.20
N ARG A 42 29.14 48.63 28.22
CA ARG A 42 29.77 47.47 28.85
C ARG A 42 29.48 47.39 30.35
N ALA A 43 29.56 48.51 31.05
CA ALA A 43 29.22 48.57 32.46
C ALA A 43 27.75 48.22 32.69
N SER A 44 26.84 48.71 31.85
CA SER A 44 25.42 48.33 31.88
C SER A 44 25.21 46.83 31.62
N GLU A 45 25.92 46.22 30.67
CA GLU A 45 25.87 44.75 30.44
C GLU A 45 26.29 43.95 31.68
N ILE A 46 27.33 44.40 32.38
CA ILE A 46 27.82 43.75 33.61
C ILE A 46 26.80 43.89 34.73
N ILE A 47 26.27 45.11 34.95
CA ILE A 47 25.25 45.38 35.97
C ILE A 47 23.99 44.56 35.69
N ASN A 48 23.61 44.40 34.42
CA ASN A 48 22.44 43.63 34.02
C ASN A 48 22.59 42.13 34.30
N LYS A 49 23.81 41.58 34.23
CA LYS A 49 24.11 40.19 34.57
C LYS A 49 24.17 39.90 36.07
N LEU A 50 24.21 40.93 36.92
CA LEU A 50 24.19 40.73 38.37
C LEU A 50 22.82 40.20 38.83
N PRO A 51 22.81 39.25 39.80
CA PRO A 51 21.58 38.70 40.32
C PRO A 51 20.75 39.80 40.98
N SER A 52 19.44 39.78 40.75
CA SER A 52 18.52 40.66 41.45
C SER A 52 17.28 39.86 41.80
N SER A 53 16.87 39.94 43.06
CA SER A 53 15.59 39.42 43.53
C SER A 53 14.65 40.61 43.74
N PRO A 54 13.38 40.51 43.30
CA PRO A 54 12.48 41.66 43.19
C PRO A 54 12.16 42.39 44.50
N ASN A 55 12.53 41.85 45.68
CA ASN A 55 12.21 42.43 46.99
C ASN A 55 13.35 42.46 48.02
N LEU A 56 14.58 42.02 47.69
CA LEU A 56 15.68 41.98 48.68
C LEU A 56 16.97 42.64 48.23
N ILE A 57 17.36 42.52 46.95
CA ILE A 57 18.66 43.04 46.50
C ILE A 57 18.54 43.64 45.09
N THR A 58 18.80 44.94 45.01
CA THR A 58 18.88 45.69 43.75
C THR A 58 20.20 45.40 43.04
N LYS A 59 20.26 45.54 41.71
CA LYS A 59 21.49 45.30 40.92
C LYS A 59 22.64 46.20 41.39
N THR A 60 22.36 47.47 41.66
CA THR A 60 23.33 48.40 42.26
C THR A 60 23.65 48.04 43.71
N GLY A 61 22.67 47.56 44.47
CA GLY A 61 22.85 47.05 45.82
C GLY A 61 23.80 45.85 45.88
N THR A 62 23.70 44.87 44.98
CA THR A 62 24.64 43.74 44.94
C THR A 62 26.07 44.18 44.66
N ALA A 63 26.27 45.12 43.73
CA ALA A 63 27.59 45.62 43.40
C ALA A 63 28.20 46.37 44.59
N LEU A 64 27.45 47.31 45.18
CA LEU A 64 27.89 48.11 46.32
C LEU A 64 28.14 47.26 47.57
N LEU A 65 27.26 46.30 47.86
CA LEU A 65 27.43 45.38 48.98
C LEU A 65 28.63 44.45 48.75
N GLY A 66 28.80 43.91 47.55
CA GLY A 66 29.96 43.07 47.21
C GLY A 66 31.28 43.82 47.35
N THR A 67 31.38 45.04 46.80
CA THR A 67 32.58 45.87 46.92
C THR A 67 32.80 46.36 48.35
N GLY A 68 31.73 46.71 49.06
CA GLY A 68 31.78 47.18 50.45
C GLY A 68 32.24 46.09 51.41
N LEU A 69 31.71 44.87 51.27
CA LEU A 69 32.15 43.72 52.04
C LEU A 69 33.60 43.35 51.73
N ALA A 70 34.01 43.39 50.46
CA ALA A 70 35.41 43.14 50.09
C ALA A 70 36.36 44.20 50.69
N ALA A 71 36.00 45.48 50.60
CA ALA A 71 36.77 46.58 51.17
C ALA A 71 36.84 46.48 52.71
N ALA A 72 35.72 46.15 53.37
CA ALA A 72 35.68 45.95 54.81
C ALA A 72 36.50 44.73 55.25
N ALA A 73 36.45 43.63 54.50
CA ALA A 73 37.23 42.42 54.80
C ALA A 73 38.75 42.66 54.70
N ILE A 74 39.19 43.49 53.74
CA ILE A 74 40.59 43.90 53.61
C ILE A 74 40.95 44.91 54.71
N SER A 75 40.10 45.92 54.91
CA SER A 75 40.34 47.02 55.84
C SER A 75 40.40 46.57 57.30
N GLN A 76 39.63 45.54 57.66
CA GLN A 76 39.57 44.97 59.01
C GLN A 76 40.46 43.73 59.17
N GLU A 77 41.30 43.39 58.18
CA GLU A 77 42.12 42.17 58.15
C GLU A 77 41.33 40.86 58.38
N LEU A 78 40.01 40.88 58.14
CA LEU A 78 39.14 39.71 58.24
C LEU A 78 39.57 38.63 57.24
N TYR A 79 40.16 39.04 56.12
CA TYR A 79 40.85 38.18 55.17
C TYR A 79 42.34 38.46 55.18
N VAL A 80 43.12 37.56 55.79
CA VAL A 80 44.59 37.62 55.80
C VAL A 80 45.14 36.91 54.58
N VAL A 81 45.93 37.63 53.78
CA VAL A 81 46.59 37.06 52.61
C VAL A 81 47.74 36.16 53.05
N ASN A 82 47.48 34.85 53.09
CA ASN A 82 48.46 33.81 53.37
C ASN A 82 48.84 33.02 52.09
N GLU A 83 49.82 32.12 52.18
CA GLU A 83 50.25 31.24 51.08
C GLU A 83 49.10 30.44 50.45
N GLU A 84 48.11 30.03 51.25
CA GLU A 84 46.92 29.31 50.76
C GLU A 84 46.05 30.14 49.80
N THR A 85 46.16 31.47 49.80
CA THR A 85 45.42 32.34 48.88
C THR A 85 45.90 32.18 47.43
N ILE A 86 47.18 31.90 47.23
CA ILE A 86 47.75 31.61 45.91
C ILE A 86 47.21 30.25 45.41
N VAL A 87 47.13 29.27 46.32
CA VAL A 87 46.55 27.95 46.01
C VAL A 87 45.06 28.06 45.69
N LEU A 88 44.31 28.89 46.42
CA LEU A 88 42.90 29.16 46.17
C LEU A 88 42.69 29.80 44.80
N ILE A 89 43.43 30.86 44.48
CA ILE A 89 43.32 31.55 43.18
C ILE A 89 43.70 30.62 42.04
N GLY A 90 44.79 29.85 42.19
CA GLY A 90 45.21 28.84 41.20
C GLY A 90 44.14 27.77 40.97
N SER A 91 43.54 27.25 42.05
CA SER A 91 42.46 26.27 42.00
C SER A 91 41.20 26.84 41.35
N ALA A 92 40.83 28.09 41.67
CA ALA A 92 39.69 28.76 41.08
C ALA A 92 39.87 28.99 39.56
N MET A 93 41.07 29.40 39.13
CA MET A 93 41.38 29.54 37.69
C MET A 93 41.34 28.18 36.97
N PHE A 94 41.92 27.14 37.58
CA PHE A 94 41.87 25.80 37.03
C PHE A 94 40.44 25.28 36.89
N LEU A 95 39.62 25.41 37.92
CA LEU A 95 38.21 24.99 37.90
C LEU A 95 37.39 25.80 36.89
N ALA A 96 37.64 27.11 36.76
CA ALA A 96 36.95 27.94 35.77
C ALA A 96 37.30 27.52 34.34
N PHE A 97 38.58 27.21 34.07
CA PHE A 97 39.01 26.72 32.76
C PHE A 97 38.44 25.32 32.47
N MET A 98 38.49 24.43 33.46
CA MET A 98 37.93 23.08 33.37
C MET A 98 36.41 23.11 33.12
N ALA A 99 35.67 23.93 33.88
CA ALA A 99 34.24 24.10 33.69
C ALA A 99 33.91 24.60 32.28
N LYS A 100 34.71 25.53 31.74
CA LYS A 100 34.53 26.00 30.36
C LYS A 100 34.82 24.90 29.33
N ALA A 101 35.86 24.09 29.55
CA ALA A 101 36.23 23.00 28.65
C ALA A 101 35.23 21.83 28.66
N LEU A 102 34.67 21.50 29.82
CA LEU A 102 33.75 20.37 29.99
C LEU A 102 32.28 20.71 29.73
N ARG A 103 31.89 21.99 29.79
CA ARG A 103 30.49 22.41 29.64
C ARG A 103 29.87 21.98 28.32
N GLU A 104 30.52 22.28 27.20
CA GLU A 104 30.01 21.95 25.87
C GLU A 104 29.91 20.43 25.62
N PRO A 105 30.96 19.62 25.85
CA PRO A 105 30.86 18.18 25.62
C PRO A 105 29.83 17.52 26.55
N TYR A 106 29.72 17.97 27.80
CA TYR A 106 28.70 17.45 28.71
C TYR A 106 27.28 17.82 28.28
N ALA A 107 27.04 19.06 27.85
CA ALA A 107 25.74 19.49 27.35
C ALA A 107 25.33 18.69 26.10
N ASN A 108 26.24 18.48 25.16
CA ASN A 108 25.99 17.69 23.95
C ASN A 108 25.71 16.22 24.28
N TRP A 109 26.45 15.63 25.23
CA TRP A 109 26.21 14.27 25.70
C TRP A 109 24.82 14.13 26.36
N ALA A 110 24.47 15.08 27.23
CA ALA A 110 23.17 15.10 27.90
C ALA A 110 22.02 15.24 26.89
N GLU A 111 22.13 16.16 25.93
CA GLU A 111 21.13 16.33 24.87
C GLU A 111 21.01 15.06 24.02
N SER A 112 22.13 14.42 23.65
CA SER A 112 22.10 13.17 22.89
C SER A 112 21.35 12.05 23.63
N GLN A 113 21.54 11.94 24.95
CA GLN A 113 20.84 10.93 25.74
C GLN A 113 19.35 11.22 25.85
N VAL A 114 18.98 12.49 26.03
CA VAL A 114 17.59 12.94 26.03
C VAL A 114 16.93 12.66 24.68
N GLN A 115 17.59 12.95 23.57
CA GLN A 115 17.07 12.69 22.22
C GLN A 115 16.93 11.20 21.94
N LYS A 116 17.87 10.36 22.40
CA LYS A 116 17.75 8.90 22.28
C LYS A 116 16.51 8.38 23.01
N ILE A 117 16.28 8.80 24.24
CA ILE A 117 15.12 8.38 25.04
C ILE A 117 13.82 8.88 24.40
N LYS A 118 13.77 10.14 23.98
CA LYS A 118 12.61 10.71 23.26
C LYS A 118 12.34 9.96 21.95
N GLY A 119 13.39 9.63 21.20
CA GLY A 119 13.31 8.88 19.95
C GLY A 119 12.68 7.51 20.16
N VAL A 120 13.19 6.72 21.11
CA VAL A 120 12.62 5.40 21.45
C VAL A 120 11.17 5.52 21.88
N LEU A 121 10.83 6.49 22.73
CA LEU A 121 9.46 6.67 23.21
C LEU A 121 8.49 7.06 22.09
N ASN A 122 8.90 7.93 21.17
CA ASN A 122 8.09 8.34 20.04
C ASN A 122 7.91 7.20 19.02
N THR A 123 8.98 6.47 18.72
CA THR A 123 8.93 5.28 17.86
C THR A 123 8.02 4.20 18.45
N ALA A 124 8.18 3.88 19.73
CA ALA A 124 7.34 2.89 20.40
C ALA A 124 5.85 3.31 20.40
N ARG A 125 5.55 4.60 20.58
CA ARG A 125 4.18 5.11 20.48
C ARG A 125 3.65 4.96 19.05
N ALA A 126 4.43 5.31 18.03
CA ALA A 126 4.04 5.18 16.64
C ALA A 126 3.79 3.71 16.26
N GLU A 127 4.74 2.82 16.57
CA GLU A 127 4.64 1.38 16.34
C GLU A 127 3.43 0.78 17.05
N HIS A 128 3.18 1.14 18.31
CA HIS A 128 2.00 0.65 19.03
C HIS A 128 0.70 1.15 18.38
N THR A 129 0.62 2.42 17.96
CA THR A 129 -0.56 2.92 17.26
C THR A 129 -0.76 2.23 15.91
N GLN A 130 0.33 1.89 15.20
CA GLN A 130 0.23 1.17 13.94
C GLN A 130 -0.23 -0.27 14.16
N ALA A 131 0.35 -0.99 15.12
CA ALA A 131 -0.06 -2.36 15.45
C ALA A 131 -1.53 -2.44 15.90
N VAL A 132 -2.03 -1.41 16.60
CA VAL A 132 -3.46 -1.31 16.95
C VAL A 132 -4.32 -1.07 15.70
N LYS A 133 -3.90 -0.19 14.79
CA LYS A 133 -4.60 0.03 13.51
C LYS A 133 -4.65 -1.24 12.67
N ASP A 134 -3.53 -1.94 12.51
CA ASP A 134 -3.46 -3.19 11.74
C ASP A 134 -4.39 -4.27 12.33
N ARG A 135 -4.48 -4.33 13.67
CA ARG A 135 -5.44 -5.22 14.36
C ARG A 135 -6.89 -4.80 14.11
N ILE A 136 -7.19 -3.50 14.14
CA ILE A 136 -8.53 -2.98 13.84
C ILE A 136 -8.91 -3.32 12.40
N ASP A 137 -8.00 -3.15 11.44
CA ASP A 137 -8.26 -3.46 10.03
C ASP A 137 -8.49 -4.97 9.82
N SER A 138 -7.69 -5.82 10.48
CA SER A 138 -7.87 -7.28 10.45
C SER A 138 -9.21 -7.70 11.05
N VAL A 139 -9.62 -7.13 12.20
CA VAL A 139 -10.93 -7.38 12.80
C VAL A 139 -12.06 -6.79 11.95
N GLY A 140 -11.81 -5.68 11.26
CA GLY A 140 -12.73 -5.06 10.31
C GLY A 140 -13.10 -6.00 9.16
N GLN A 141 -12.12 -6.72 8.60
CA GLN A 141 -12.36 -7.75 7.58
C GLN A 141 -13.21 -8.92 8.10
N MET A 142 -13.07 -9.28 9.39
CA MET A 142 -13.87 -10.35 10.00
C MET A 142 -15.34 -9.97 10.20
N LYS A 143 -15.67 -8.68 10.24
CA LYS A 143 -17.05 -8.19 10.39
C LYS A 143 -17.94 -8.62 9.21
N ASP A 144 -17.40 -8.68 8.00
CA ASP A 144 -18.17 -8.95 6.78
C ASP A 144 -18.35 -10.44 6.49
N VAL A 145 -17.67 -11.33 7.22
CA VAL A 145 -17.71 -12.79 7.01
C VAL A 145 -19.12 -13.36 7.23
N VAL A 146 -19.90 -12.79 8.17
CA VAL A 146 -21.28 -13.26 8.42
C VAL A 146 -22.19 -12.93 7.24
N ALA A 147 -22.11 -11.71 6.71
CA ALA A 147 -22.89 -11.31 5.54
C ALA A 147 -22.49 -12.09 4.29
N LEU A 148 -21.19 -12.33 4.09
CA LEU A 148 -20.68 -13.14 2.98
C LEU A 148 -21.14 -14.61 3.08
N THR A 149 -21.18 -15.18 4.29
CA THR A 149 -21.65 -16.56 4.48
C THR A 149 -23.15 -16.66 4.21
N GLN A 150 -23.94 -15.68 4.64
CA GLN A 150 -25.37 -15.63 4.34
C GLN A 150 -25.63 -15.47 2.84
N SER A 151 -24.84 -14.65 2.13
CA SER A 151 -24.99 -14.49 0.68
C SER A 151 -24.57 -15.75 -0.09
N LEU A 152 -23.49 -16.43 0.33
CA LEU A 152 -23.09 -17.72 -0.23
C LEU A 152 -24.15 -18.81 0.01
N PHE A 153 -24.81 -18.82 1.17
CA PHE A 153 -25.91 -19.74 1.45
C PHE A 153 -27.17 -19.42 0.63
N ALA A 154 -27.50 -18.14 0.45
CA ALA A 154 -28.59 -17.73 -0.43
C ALA A 154 -28.31 -18.12 -1.89
N LEU A 155 -27.06 -17.95 -2.34
CA LEU A 155 -26.63 -18.35 -3.67
C LEU A 155 -26.73 -19.87 -3.88
N SER A 156 -26.27 -20.67 -2.91
CA SER A 156 -26.34 -22.13 -3.01
C SER A 156 -27.78 -22.65 -3.06
N LYS A 157 -28.71 -21.98 -2.37
CA LYS A 157 -30.15 -22.29 -2.46
C LYS A 157 -30.70 -22.04 -3.87
N ILE A 158 -30.38 -20.89 -4.48
CA ILE A 158 -30.83 -20.55 -5.83
C ILE A 158 -30.21 -21.52 -6.86
N GLU A 159 -28.95 -21.90 -6.67
CA GLU A 159 -28.27 -22.87 -7.55
C GLU A 159 -28.93 -24.25 -7.49
N ALA A 160 -29.33 -24.71 -6.29
CA ALA A 160 -30.07 -25.95 -6.13
C ALA A 160 -31.44 -25.91 -6.85
N GLU A 161 -32.18 -24.80 -6.74
CA GLU A 161 -33.45 -24.59 -7.45
C GLU A 161 -33.25 -24.58 -8.98
N ALA A 162 -32.20 -23.90 -9.46
CA ALA A 162 -31.83 -23.86 -10.87
C ALA A 162 -31.43 -25.25 -11.40
N PHE A 163 -30.74 -26.06 -10.59
CA PHE A 163 -30.37 -27.43 -10.94
C PHE A 163 -31.60 -28.34 -11.10
N VAL A 164 -32.56 -28.26 -10.18
CA VAL A 164 -33.83 -29.00 -10.29
C VAL A 164 -34.61 -28.57 -11.54
N GLN A 165 -34.67 -27.27 -11.82
CA GLN A 165 -35.35 -26.77 -13.01
C GLN A 165 -34.65 -27.24 -14.29
N LYS A 166 -33.31 -27.26 -14.31
CA LYS A 166 -32.53 -27.79 -15.43
C LYS A 166 -32.81 -29.27 -15.65
N GLN A 167 -32.87 -30.08 -14.59
CA GLN A 167 -33.23 -31.50 -14.69
C GLN A 167 -34.63 -31.71 -15.28
N LYS A 168 -35.62 -30.91 -14.85
CA LYS A 168 -36.99 -30.97 -15.42
C LYS A 168 -37.01 -30.64 -16.90
N VAL A 169 -36.27 -29.62 -17.33
CA VAL A 169 -36.18 -29.24 -18.75
C VAL A 169 -35.50 -30.33 -19.58
N VAL A 170 -34.41 -30.93 -19.06
CA VAL A 170 -33.72 -32.04 -19.73
C VAL A 170 -34.67 -33.23 -19.89
N MET A 171 -35.33 -33.67 -18.81
CA MET A 171 -36.31 -34.77 -18.87
C MET A 171 -37.46 -34.47 -19.84
N ALA A 172 -38.01 -33.25 -19.82
CA ALA A 172 -39.05 -32.85 -20.76
C ALA A 172 -38.57 -32.88 -22.22
N SER A 173 -37.32 -32.49 -22.48
CA SER A 173 -36.73 -32.52 -23.82
C SER A 173 -36.47 -33.94 -24.32
N GLU A 174 -36.03 -34.85 -23.44
CA GLU A 174 -35.84 -36.27 -23.77
C GLU A 174 -37.19 -36.95 -24.07
N LEU A 175 -38.20 -36.72 -23.23
CA LEU A 175 -39.55 -37.23 -23.44
C LEU A 175 -40.17 -36.68 -24.74
N LYS A 176 -39.99 -35.39 -25.03
CA LYS A 176 -40.40 -34.81 -26.31
C LYS A 176 -39.67 -35.47 -27.48
N SER A 177 -38.35 -35.67 -27.39
CA SER A 177 -37.58 -36.32 -28.45
C SER A 177 -38.06 -37.75 -28.71
N VAL A 178 -38.45 -38.49 -27.66
CA VAL A 178 -39.04 -39.81 -27.80
C VAL A 178 -40.41 -39.70 -28.47
N LEU A 179 -41.27 -38.79 -28.03
CA LEU A 179 -42.59 -38.60 -28.63
C LEU A 179 -42.50 -38.19 -30.12
N ASP A 180 -41.62 -37.25 -30.45
CA ASP A 180 -41.37 -36.81 -31.83
C ASP A 180 -40.84 -37.96 -32.69
N SER A 181 -40.04 -38.88 -32.14
CA SER A 181 -39.57 -40.06 -32.87
C SER A 181 -40.69 -41.07 -33.13
N TRP A 182 -41.61 -41.26 -32.18
CA TRP A 182 -42.83 -42.06 -32.37
C TRP A 182 -43.76 -41.45 -33.42
N VAL A 183 -44.00 -40.14 -33.37
CA VAL A 183 -44.83 -39.44 -34.36
C VAL A 183 -44.20 -39.55 -35.75
N ARG A 184 -42.87 -39.39 -35.86
CA ARG A 184 -42.17 -39.58 -37.12
C ARG A 184 -42.28 -41.02 -37.63
N TYR A 185 -42.16 -42.01 -36.76
CA TYR A 185 -42.35 -43.42 -37.11
C TYR A 185 -43.78 -43.70 -37.57
N GLU A 186 -44.79 -43.17 -36.89
CA GLU A 186 -46.20 -43.30 -37.27
C GLU A 186 -46.46 -42.68 -38.65
N GLN A 187 -45.96 -41.47 -38.87
CA GLN A 187 -46.10 -40.79 -40.17
C GLN A 187 -45.42 -41.59 -41.30
N GLN A 188 -44.22 -42.13 -41.05
CA GLN A 188 -43.52 -42.98 -42.01
C GLN A 188 -44.30 -44.27 -42.31
N GLN A 189 -44.92 -44.89 -41.29
CA GLN A 189 -45.76 -46.08 -41.49
C GLN A 189 -47.01 -45.75 -42.31
N LYS A 190 -47.70 -44.65 -42.00
CA LYS A 190 -48.86 -44.19 -42.79
C LYS A 190 -48.50 -43.90 -44.24
N GLU A 191 -47.36 -43.26 -44.49
CA GLU A 191 -46.87 -42.99 -45.84
C GLU A 191 -46.52 -44.29 -46.58
N SER A 192 -45.90 -45.27 -45.91
CA SER A 192 -45.61 -46.58 -46.49
C SER A 192 -46.89 -47.36 -46.81
N GLU A 193 -47.85 -47.40 -45.90
CA GLU A 193 -49.15 -48.04 -46.11
C GLU A 193 -49.92 -47.38 -47.27
N GLN A 194 -49.91 -46.04 -47.34
CA GLN A 194 -50.52 -45.32 -48.46
C GLN A 194 -49.82 -45.61 -49.79
N ALA A 195 -48.48 -45.70 -49.81
CA ALA A 195 -47.74 -46.08 -51.01
C ALA A 195 -48.08 -47.50 -51.47
N ASP A 196 -48.15 -48.46 -50.54
CA ASP A 196 -48.51 -49.85 -50.83
C ASP A 196 -49.96 -49.99 -51.28
N LEU A 197 -50.90 -49.29 -50.62
CA LEU A 197 -52.30 -49.23 -51.04
C LEU A 197 -52.44 -48.59 -52.42
N THR A 198 -51.73 -47.50 -52.69
CA THR A 198 -51.74 -46.82 -54.00
C THR A 198 -51.20 -47.74 -55.08
N LYS A 199 -50.10 -48.45 -54.82
CA LYS A 199 -49.53 -49.44 -55.74
C LYS A 199 -50.52 -50.59 -56.01
N SER A 200 -51.13 -51.14 -54.97
CA SER A 200 -52.14 -52.21 -55.09
C SER A 200 -53.37 -51.76 -55.89
N VAL A 201 -53.85 -50.54 -55.66
CA VAL A 201 -54.97 -49.96 -56.42
C VAL A 201 -54.58 -49.75 -57.88
N ILE A 202 -53.41 -49.17 -58.16
CA ILE A 202 -52.89 -48.99 -59.54
C ILE A 202 -52.76 -50.34 -60.24
N ASP A 203 -52.17 -51.35 -59.60
CA ASP A 203 -52.00 -52.68 -60.17
C ASP A 203 -53.35 -53.36 -60.45
N LYS A 204 -54.34 -53.24 -59.55
CA LYS A 204 -55.71 -53.73 -59.77
C LYS A 204 -56.42 -53.01 -60.90
N VAL A 205 -56.27 -51.69 -61.02
CA VAL A 205 -56.85 -50.90 -62.11
C VAL A 205 -56.21 -51.29 -63.45
N LEU A 206 -54.88 -51.40 -63.51
CA LEU A 206 -54.17 -51.85 -64.71
C LEU A 206 -54.54 -53.29 -65.11
N ALA A 207 -54.77 -54.19 -64.14
CA ALA A 207 -55.26 -55.54 -64.39
C ALA A 207 -56.69 -55.53 -64.93
N ASN A 208 -57.60 -54.75 -64.33
CA ASN A 208 -58.97 -54.59 -64.81
C ASN A 208 -59.03 -53.96 -66.21
N LEU A 209 -58.11 -53.06 -66.59
CA LEU A 209 -58.03 -52.49 -67.95
C LEU A 209 -57.55 -53.49 -69.00
N LYS A 210 -56.89 -54.59 -68.61
CA LYS A 210 -56.50 -55.68 -69.51
C LYS A 210 -57.60 -56.69 -69.74
N ASP A 211 -58.69 -56.62 -68.97
CA ASP A 211 -59.79 -57.58 -69.06
C ASP A 211 -60.66 -57.27 -70.29
N GLU A 212 -61.04 -58.30 -71.06
CA GLU A 212 -61.67 -58.08 -72.38
C GLU A 212 -63.08 -57.48 -72.26
N LYS A 213 -63.79 -57.77 -71.17
CA LYS A 213 -65.13 -57.25 -70.89
C LYS A 213 -65.10 -55.74 -70.63
N THR A 214 -64.19 -55.27 -69.79
CA THR A 214 -64.05 -53.84 -69.46
C THR A 214 -63.53 -53.03 -70.65
N GLN A 215 -62.66 -53.60 -71.50
CA GLN A 215 -62.25 -52.97 -72.76
C GLN A 215 -63.42 -52.77 -73.71
N ARG A 216 -64.30 -53.78 -73.85
CA ARG A 216 -65.52 -53.65 -74.66
C ARG A 216 -66.47 -52.61 -74.08
N ASP A 217 -66.71 -52.63 -72.77
CA ASP A 217 -67.58 -51.65 -72.11
C ASP A 217 -67.01 -50.22 -72.22
N LEU A 218 -65.68 -50.05 -72.11
CA LEU A 218 -65.01 -48.77 -72.31
C LEU A 218 -65.13 -48.28 -73.76
N LEU A 219 -64.93 -49.16 -74.75
CA LEU A 219 -65.10 -48.81 -76.16
C LEU A 219 -66.55 -48.42 -76.47
N LEU A 220 -67.53 -49.15 -75.92
CA LEU A 220 -68.94 -48.80 -76.05
C LEU A 220 -69.27 -47.46 -75.38
N SER A 221 -68.73 -47.20 -74.18
CA SER A 221 -68.89 -45.92 -73.49
C SER A 221 -68.22 -44.77 -74.23
N ALA A 222 -67.02 -44.97 -74.78
CA ALA A 222 -66.32 -43.98 -75.58
C ALA A 222 -67.05 -43.68 -76.88
N VAL A 223 -67.62 -44.70 -77.55
CA VAL A 223 -68.50 -44.50 -78.72
C VAL A 223 -69.75 -43.73 -78.32
N ALA A 224 -70.37 -44.04 -77.17
CA ALA A 224 -71.53 -43.30 -76.67
C ALA A 224 -71.21 -41.84 -76.33
N GLU A 225 -70.04 -41.55 -75.73
CA GLU A 225 -69.58 -40.17 -75.46
C GLU A 225 -69.26 -39.42 -76.76
N VAL A 226 -68.61 -40.05 -77.73
CA VAL A 226 -68.38 -39.45 -79.05
C VAL A 226 -69.72 -39.18 -79.76
N GLU A 227 -70.66 -40.12 -79.71
CA GLU A 227 -72.01 -39.91 -80.25
C GLU A 227 -72.75 -38.77 -79.55
N GLN A 228 -72.58 -38.60 -78.22
CA GLN A 228 -73.13 -37.45 -77.49
C GLN A 228 -72.43 -36.13 -77.86
N MET A 229 -71.10 -36.12 -78.01
CA MET A 229 -70.36 -34.93 -78.44
C MET A 229 -70.72 -34.50 -79.88
N VAL A 230 -70.95 -35.46 -80.77
CA VAL A 230 -71.43 -35.21 -82.15
C VAL A 230 -72.88 -34.73 -82.15
N LYS A 231 -73.75 -35.29 -81.30
CA LYS A 231 -75.15 -34.81 -81.13
C LYS A 231 -75.23 -33.42 -80.50
N ASN A 232 -74.28 -33.07 -79.62
CA ASN A 232 -74.24 -31.77 -78.93
C ASN A 232 -73.44 -30.67 -79.67
N LYS A 233 -72.91 -30.91 -80.89
CA LYS A 233 -72.11 -29.94 -81.67
C LYS A 233 -71.00 -29.25 -80.85
N ALA A 234 -70.10 -30.04 -80.27
CA ALA A 234 -68.85 -29.53 -79.71
C ALA A 234 -67.62 -29.73 -80.63
N ILE A 235 -67.85 -30.22 -81.86
CA ILE A 235 -67.03 -30.03 -83.08
C ILE A 235 -68.01 -29.89 -84.25
#